data_AF-A0A4V2SE95-F1
#
_entry.id   AF-A0A4V2SE95-F1
#
_cell.length_a   1.000
_cell.length_b   1.000
_cell.length_c   1.000
_cell.angle_alpha   90.00
_cell.angle_beta   90.00
_cell.angle_gamma   90.00
#
_symmetry.space_group_name_H-M   'P 1'
#
loop_
_entity.id
_entity.type
_entity.pdbx_description
1 polymer ?
#
loop_
_entity_poly.entity_id
_entity_poly.type
_entity_poly.pdbx_seq_one_letter_code
_entity_poly.pdbx_strand_id
1 'polypeptide(L)' 'MQTTYDIHFNDAENSNSKGWTENYEYCLDYIKTYNGTDESYFADYKGGTVSIVCNQTGEVIYEEKIR' A
#
# COMPACT_ATOMS: atom_id res chain seq x y z
N MET A 1 5.19 -18.01 13.32
CA MET A 1 5.82 -16.97 12.48
C MET A 1 4.89 -15.77 12.52
N GLN A 2 5.41 -14.55 12.66
CA GLN A 2 4.58 -13.34 12.57
C GLN A 2 4.43 -12.97 11.10
N THR A 3 3.19 -12.77 10.63
CA THR A 3 2.92 -12.31 9.26
C THR A 3 3.33 -10.84 9.15
N THR A 4 4.01 -10.51 8.07
CA THR A 4 4.44 -9.14 7.78
C THR A 4 3.85 -8.69 6.45
N TYR A 5 3.71 -7.38 6.30
CA TYR A 5 3.01 -6.79 5.19
C TYR A 5 3.79 -5.63 4.59
N ASP A 6 3.62 -5.46 3.28
CA ASP A 6 4.11 -4.33 2.50
C ASP A 6 2.94 -3.56 1.90
N ILE A 7 3.17 -2.29 1.57
CA ILE A 7 2.23 -1.47 0.82
C ILE A 7 2.71 -1.37 -0.62
N HIS A 8 1.81 -1.71 -1.54
CA HIS A 8 2.02 -1.60 -2.97
C HIS A 8 1.13 -0.51 -3.55
N PHE A 9 1.67 0.21 -4.52
CA PHE A 9 1.03 1.28 -5.27
C PHE A 9 1.05 0.88 -6.75
N ASN A 10 -0.10 0.97 -7.41
CA ASN A 10 -0.23 0.61 -8.82
C ASN A 10 -1.09 1.64 -9.54
N ASP A 11 -0.68 2.03 -10.74
CA ASP A 11 -1.51 2.78 -11.68
C ASP A 11 -1.59 2.02 -13.03
N ALA A 12 -1.96 2.69 -14.12
CA ALA A 12 -2.09 2.05 -15.43
C ALA A 12 -0.76 1.62 -16.07
N GLU A 13 0.35 2.24 -15.68
CA GLU A 13 1.66 2.09 -16.33
C GLU A 13 2.76 1.62 -15.37
N ASN A 14 2.61 1.87 -14.06
CA ASN A 14 3.63 1.70 -13.06
C ASN A 14 3.14 0.93 -11.83
N SER A 15 4.09 0.27 -11.18
CA SER A 15 3.91 -0.41 -9.90
C SER A 15 5.11 -0.14 -9.01
N ASN A 16 4.89 0.13 -7.73
CA ASN A 16 5.96 0.26 -6.75
C ASN A 16 5.51 -0.23 -5.37
N SER A 17 6.44 -0.51 -4.47
CA SER A 17 6.14 -0.88 -3.10
C SER A 17 7.08 -0.20 -2.11
N LYS A 18 6.69 -0.16 -0.83
CA LYS A 18 7.52 0.46 0.21
C LYS A 18 8.66 -0.44 0.67
N GLY A 19 8.58 -1.75 0.39
CA GLY A 19 9.55 -2.73 0.84
C GLY A 19 9.47 -2.99 2.34
N TRP A 20 8.28 -2.82 2.93
CA TRP A 20 8.07 -2.92 4.37
C TRP A 20 7.92 -4.35 4.87
N THR A 21 8.33 -4.55 6.12
CA THR A 21 8.07 -5.77 6.89
C THR A 21 7.30 -5.41 8.16
N GLU A 22 6.20 -4.68 7.99
CA GLU A 22 5.39 -4.13 9.08
C GLU A 22 4.18 -5.02 9.38
N ASN A 23 3.43 -4.68 10.43
CA ASN A 23 2.16 -5.34 10.72
C ASN A 23 0.99 -4.70 9.95
N TYR A 24 -0.14 -5.41 9.86
CA TYR A 24 -1.32 -4.98 9.11
C TYR A 24 -1.88 -3.64 9.60
N GLU A 25 -1.96 -3.44 10.91
CA GLU A 25 -2.54 -2.24 11.51
C GLU A 25 -1.72 -0.99 11.15
N TYR A 26 -0.39 -1.12 11.17
CA TYR A 26 0.51 -0.05 10.75
C TYR A 26 0.32 0.30 9.27
N CYS A 27 0.26 -0.70 8.39
CA CYS A 27 0.02 -0.47 6.96
C CYS A 27 -1.34 0.20 6.72
N LEU A 28 -2.39 -0.24 7.40
CA LEU A 28 -3.73 0.33 7.26
C LEU A 28 -3.83 1.76 7.79
N ASP A 29 -3.20 2.04 8.93
CA ASP A 29 -3.16 3.39 9.51
C ASP A 29 -2.40 4.36 8.60
N TYR A 30 -1.28 3.91 8.01
CA TYR A 30 -0.54 4.68 7.01
C TYR A 30 -1.44 5.05 5.81
N ILE A 31 -2.15 4.06 5.25
CA ILE A 31 -3.06 4.34 4.12
C ILE A 31 -4.13 5.34 4.52
N LYS A 32 -4.81 5.13 5.65
CA LYS A 32 -5.88 6.03 6.11
C LYS A 32 -5.40 7.45 6.40
N THR A 33 -4.16 7.59 6.86
CA THR A 33 -3.56 8.88 7.21
C THR A 33 -3.17 9.68 5.97
N TYR A 34 -2.63 9.01 4.94
CA TYR A 34 -2.01 9.70 3.80
C TYR A 34 -2.79 9.60 2.48
N ASN A 35 -3.77 8.72 2.34
CA ASN A 35 -4.58 8.63 1.13
C ASN A 35 -5.39 9.93 0.91
N GLY A 36 -5.15 10.60 -0.22
CA GLY A 36 -5.69 11.94 -0.53
C GLY A 36 -4.74 13.10 -0.23
N THR A 37 -3.51 12.80 0.22
CA THR A 37 -2.41 13.77 0.34
C THR A 37 -1.40 13.59 -0.79
N ASP A 38 -0.41 14.48 -0.86
CA ASP A 38 0.71 14.38 -1.79
C ASP A 38 1.95 13.71 -1.15
N GLU A 39 1.77 12.98 -0.05
CA GLU A 39 2.89 12.35 0.65
C GLU A 39 3.38 11.07 -0.06
N SER A 40 4.68 10.98 -0.31
CA SER A 40 5.34 9.82 -0.92
C SER A 40 4.64 9.41 -2.24
N TYR A 41 4.36 8.12 -2.41
CA TYR A 41 3.76 7.57 -3.63
C TYR A 41 2.26 7.90 -3.78
N PHE A 42 1.60 8.50 -2.78
CA PHE A 42 0.21 8.92 -2.97
C PHE A 42 0.06 10.04 -3.99
N ALA A 43 1.07 10.92 -4.13
CA ALA A 43 1.07 11.95 -5.17
C ALA A 43 1.19 11.37 -6.58
N ASP A 44 2.14 10.45 -6.76
CA ASP A 44 2.49 9.90 -8.07
C ASP A 44 1.42 8.95 -8.61
N TYR A 45 0.72 8.23 -7.73
CA TYR A 45 -0.22 7.16 -8.09
C TYR A 45 -1.69 7.58 -7.97
N LYS A 46 -2.02 8.88 -8.00
CA LYS A 46 -3.43 9.37 -7.95
C LYS A 46 -4.29 8.75 -9.04
N GLY A 47 -5.49 8.28 -8.66
CA GLY A 47 -6.40 7.52 -9.54
C GLY A 47 -6.04 6.03 -9.70
N GLY A 48 -4.83 5.65 -9.27
CA GLY A 48 -4.39 4.28 -9.09
C GLY A 48 -4.98 3.62 -7.84
N THR A 49 -4.32 2.57 -7.37
CA THR A 49 -4.69 1.76 -6.20
C THR A 49 -3.52 1.65 -5.24
N VAL A 50 -3.84 1.67 -3.94
CA VAL A 50 -2.93 1.30 -2.88
C VAL A 50 -3.44 0.01 -2.23
N SER A 51 -2.54 -0.94 -1.98
CA SER A 51 -2.89 -2.27 -1.46
C SER A 51 -1.90 -2.74 -0.39
N ILE A 52 -2.40 -3.49 0.59
CA ILE A 52 -1.58 -4.18 1.60
C ILE A 52 -1.39 -5.63 1.15
N VAL A 53 -0.14 -6.07 1.02
CA VAL A 53 0.24 -7.38 0.53
C VAL A 53 0.92 -8.18 1.64
N CYS A 54 0.53 -9.43 1.83
CA CYS A 54 1.17 -10.37 2.75
C CYS A 54 2.52 -10.80 2.19
N ASN A 55 3.62 -10.53 2.88
CA ASN A 55 4.97 -10.88 2.41
C ASN A 55 5.20 -12.39 2.32
N GLN A 56 4.46 -13.20 3.09
CA GLN A 56 4.62 -14.65 3.12
C GLN A 56 3.86 -15.35 1.99
N THR A 57 2.70 -14.83 1.58
CA THR A 57 1.81 -15.47 0.58
C THR A 57 1.76 -14.71 -0.74
N GLY A 58 2.13 -13.44 -0.76
CA GLY A 58 1.96 -12.54 -1.91
C GLY A 58 0.50 -12.10 -2.13
N GLU A 59 -0.41 -12.45 -1.22
CA GLU A 59 -1.83 -12.14 -1.36
C GLU A 59 -2.12 -10.70 -0.96
N VAL A 60 -2.97 -10.03 -1.75
CA VAL A 60 -3.57 -8.74 -1.41
C VAL A 60 -4.65 -8.97 -0.37
N ILE A 61 -4.49 -8.38 0.82
CA ILE A 61 -5.45 -8.51 1.93
C ILE A 61 -6.32 -7.26 2.13
N TYR A 62 -5.91 -6.13 1.56
CA TYR A 62 -6.65 -4.88 1.54
C TYR A 62 -6.27 -4.07 0.30
N GLU A 63 -7.24 -3.40 -0.31
CA GLU A 63 -7.02 -2.51 -1.46
C GLU A 63 -8.05 -1.38 -1.46
N GLU A 64 -7.61 -0.17 -1.79
CA GLU A 64 -8.52 0.93 -2.13
C GLU A 64 -7.94 1.87 -3.20
N LYS A 65 -8.81 2.71 -3.76
CA LYS A 65 -8.42 3.76 -4.71
C LYS A 65 -7.69 4.90 -4.02
N ILE A 66 -6.64 5.39 -4.68
CA ILE A 66 -5.93 6.59 -4.24
C ILE A 66 -6.73 7.83 -4.66
N ARG A 67 -6.99 8.71 -3.69
CA ARG A 67 -7.83 9.91 -3.82
C ARG A 67 -7.08 11.14 -4.33
#